data_AF-A0A1T4W295-F1
#
_entry.id   AF-A0A1T4W295-F1
#
_cell.length_a   1.000
_cell.length_b   1.000
_cell.length_c   1.000
_cell.angle_alpha   90.00
_cell.angle_beta   90.00
_cell.angle_gamma   90.00
#
_symmetry.space_group_name_H-M   'P 1'
#
loop_
_entity.id
_entity.type
_entity.pdbx_description
1 polymer ?
#
loop_
_entity_poly.entity_id
_entity_poly.type
_entity_poly.pdbx_seq_one_letter_code
_entity_poly.pdbx_strand_id
1 'polypeptide(L)'
;MKHDGPEVRFYNHLSPRPRATDDKKNRWYIYSKDQALQYQFIQLPGQKRKYICLDLDYEMAGSRWMDEVMLEPTIVIINPKNTHAKYLFELKRPVYFPLADGRKANWISQKAIRFFNNVRRGMDVVLDGDHGYTGNAINNPFHDHWKVHWCDVQYDLQELSEFIPYVHKEYVQVDDEVYEGREKTMFHHCRKLLYPKVKNYSDFDSWKTAVEKVVLDYYHNVAKQMEGDHELTISEAYCVINSITKWTWNKKDDPNFKQHMYNRGVMNLGSIGYDLPDDELEKERKHRLSLGAHYVNQKRTNQTRQKILDAIETMKANGEKVTRKKICNVTGLGQSTLNRYKSIINNHK
;
A
#
# COMPACT_ATOMS: atom_id res chain seq x y z
N MET A 1 30.49 -18.85 16.58
CA MET A 1 29.16 -18.45 16.08
C MET A 1 28.85 -19.29 14.86
N LYS A 2 27.66 -19.91 14.76
CA LYS A 2 27.22 -20.55 13.50
C LYS A 2 27.36 -19.51 12.38
N HIS A 3 27.94 -19.88 11.24
CA HIS A 3 28.20 -18.95 10.14
C HIS A 3 26.95 -18.31 9.50
N ASP A 4 25.75 -18.63 10.01
CA ASP A 4 24.47 -18.13 9.50
C ASP A 4 23.42 -17.83 10.61
N GLY A 5 23.86 -17.54 11.85
CA GLY A 5 22.93 -17.21 12.96
C GLY A 5 22.19 -15.87 12.77
N PRO A 6 21.09 -15.63 13.51
CA PRO A 6 20.27 -14.41 13.38
C PRO A 6 21.08 -13.12 13.62
N GLU A 7 22.09 -13.15 14.49
CA GLU A 7 23.02 -12.04 14.73
C GLU A 7 23.81 -11.70 13.47
N VAL A 8 24.40 -12.71 12.83
CA VAL A 8 25.19 -12.57 11.60
C VAL A 8 24.31 -12.05 10.46
N ARG A 9 23.08 -12.58 10.34
CA ARG A 9 22.11 -12.12 9.33
C ARG A 9 21.68 -10.67 9.56
N PHE A 10 21.50 -10.25 10.82
CA PHE A 10 21.16 -8.87 11.16
C PHE A 10 22.35 -7.93 10.87
N TYR A 11 23.57 -8.29 11.27
CA TYR A 11 24.78 -7.52 10.95
C TYR A 11 24.97 -7.34 9.43
N ASN A 12 24.76 -8.43 8.67
CA ASN A 12 24.85 -8.40 7.21
C ASN A 12 23.73 -7.57 6.57
N HIS A 13 22.57 -7.47 7.22
CA HIS A 13 21.47 -6.65 6.76
C HIS A 13 21.78 -5.15 6.82
N LEU A 14 22.53 -4.69 7.84
CA LEU A 14 22.86 -3.28 8.01
C LEU A 14 23.49 -2.67 6.75
N SER A 15 23.23 -1.38 6.53
CA SER A 15 23.92 -0.60 5.50
C SER A 15 25.44 -0.68 5.70
N PRO A 16 26.28 -0.58 4.65
CA PRO A 16 27.73 -0.55 4.81
C PRO A 16 28.22 0.57 5.73
N ARG A 17 27.47 1.68 5.75
CA ARG A 17 27.69 2.81 6.64
C ARG A 17 26.37 3.24 7.30
N PRO A 18 25.92 2.55 8.36
CA PRO A 18 24.66 2.88 9.00
C PRO A 18 24.82 4.17 9.81
N ARG A 19 23.70 4.84 10.08
CA ARG A 19 23.69 5.94 11.05
C ARG A 19 23.51 5.38 12.45
N ALA A 20 24.18 5.96 13.44
CA ALA A 20 24.05 5.58 14.84
C ALA A 20 24.17 6.78 15.79
N THR A 21 23.66 6.63 17.01
CA THR A 21 23.70 7.64 18.09
C THR A 21 23.47 6.99 19.46
N ASP A 22 23.93 7.63 20.54
CA ASP A 22 23.59 7.24 21.92
C ASP A 22 22.31 7.91 22.44
N ASP A 23 21.85 8.97 21.77
CA ASP A 23 20.62 9.66 22.14
C ASP A 23 19.81 9.95 20.86
N LYS A 24 18.56 9.52 20.84
CA LYS A 24 17.62 9.76 19.73
C LYS A 24 17.37 11.25 19.49
N LYS A 25 17.53 12.11 20.51
CA LYS A 25 17.39 13.58 20.42
C LYS A 25 18.59 14.25 19.76
N ASN A 26 19.74 13.57 19.74
CA ASN A 26 20.97 14.09 19.14
C ASN A 26 21.03 13.83 17.63
N ARG A 27 22.01 14.48 17.00
CA ARG A 27 22.32 14.25 15.58
C ARG A 27 22.78 12.81 15.37
N TRP A 28 22.27 12.18 14.32
CA TRP A 28 22.67 10.86 13.87
C TRP A 28 23.89 10.95 12.93
N TYR A 29 24.97 10.27 13.29
CA TYR A 29 26.23 10.27 12.54
C TYR A 29 26.43 8.97 11.76
N ILE A 30 27.23 9.02 10.69
CA ILE A 30 27.48 7.89 9.78
C ILE A 30 28.78 7.20 10.15
N TYR A 31 28.73 5.92 10.49
CA TYR A 31 29.87 5.12 10.93
C TYR A 31 30.14 3.93 9.99
N SER A 32 31.27 3.22 10.16
CA SER A 32 31.36 1.84 9.66
C SER A 32 30.40 0.93 10.45
N LYS A 33 30.13 -0.28 9.95
CA LYS A 33 29.28 -1.24 10.69
C LYS A 33 29.80 -1.50 12.10
N ASP A 34 31.10 -1.82 12.23
CA ASP A 34 31.70 -2.19 13.52
C ASP A 34 31.69 -1.03 14.53
N GLN A 35 31.94 0.19 14.06
CA GLN A 35 31.84 1.38 14.90
C GLN A 35 30.40 1.66 15.33
N ALA A 36 29.43 1.49 14.42
CA ALA A 36 28.02 1.71 14.73
C ALA A 36 27.50 0.76 15.83
N LEU A 37 28.10 -0.42 15.98
CA LEU A 37 27.71 -1.38 17.02
C LEU A 37 27.95 -0.86 18.44
N GLN A 38 28.84 0.12 18.61
CA GLN A 38 29.20 0.71 19.90
C GLN A 38 28.20 1.77 20.39
N TYR A 39 27.18 2.11 19.60
CA TYR A 39 26.18 3.12 19.94
C TYR A 39 24.85 2.48 20.34
N GLN A 40 24.10 3.14 21.22
CA GLN A 40 22.82 2.60 21.71
C GLN A 40 21.74 2.46 20.64
N PHE A 41 21.72 3.30 19.62
CA PHE A 41 20.71 3.28 18.56
C PHE A 41 21.34 3.20 17.18
N ILE A 42 20.70 2.43 16.29
CA ILE A 42 21.19 2.21 14.92
C ILE A 42 20.06 2.31 13.90
N GLN A 43 20.39 2.84 12.72
CA GLN A 43 19.45 3.00 11.62
C GLN A 43 19.48 1.77 10.69
N LEU A 44 18.30 1.20 10.43
CA LEU A 44 18.12 0.13 9.47
C LEU A 44 18.14 0.65 8.02
N PRO A 45 18.48 -0.19 7.04
CA PRO A 45 18.40 0.19 5.63
C PRO A 45 16.98 0.65 5.23
N GLY A 46 16.87 1.86 4.68
CA GLY A 46 15.57 2.41 4.27
C GLY A 46 14.94 1.72 3.05
N GLN A 47 15.78 1.23 2.13
CA GLN A 47 15.32 0.64 0.87
C GLN A 47 15.02 -0.86 0.98
N LYS A 48 15.97 -1.65 1.48
CA LYS A 48 15.82 -3.10 1.62
C LYS A 48 15.17 -3.36 2.99
N ARG A 49 13.88 -3.69 3.05
CA ARG A 49 13.19 -4.05 4.30
C ARG A 49 13.24 -5.55 4.49
N LYS A 50 14.20 -6.01 5.28
CA LYS A 50 14.32 -7.44 5.66
C LYS A 50 13.63 -7.74 6.99
N TYR A 51 13.41 -6.74 7.84
CA TYR A 51 12.75 -6.93 9.13
C TYR A 51 11.45 -6.11 9.19
N ILE A 52 10.38 -6.70 9.71
CA ILE A 52 9.24 -5.97 10.24
C ILE A 52 9.57 -5.62 11.69
N CYS A 53 9.57 -4.33 12.01
CA CYS A 53 9.92 -3.81 13.33
C CYS A 53 8.68 -3.20 13.99
N LEU A 54 8.41 -3.59 15.22
CA LEU A 54 7.30 -3.10 16.04
C LEU A 54 7.88 -2.53 17.34
N ASP A 55 7.33 -1.43 17.84
CA ASP A 55 7.68 -0.82 19.14
C ASP A 55 6.51 -1.04 20.09
N LEU A 56 6.74 -1.73 21.19
CA LEU A 56 5.71 -2.14 22.15
C LEU A 56 5.95 -1.35 23.44
N ASP A 57 5.12 -0.34 23.66
CA ASP A 57 5.26 0.66 24.71
C ASP A 57 4.38 0.37 25.94
N TYR A 58 4.50 -0.83 26.49
CA TYR A 58 3.80 -1.24 27.72
C TYR A 58 4.67 -2.12 28.61
N GLU A 59 4.23 -2.28 29.86
CA GLU A 59 4.95 -3.04 30.88
C GLU A 59 5.04 -4.53 30.49
N MET A 60 6.19 -5.16 30.74
CA MET A 60 6.47 -6.57 30.40
C MET A 60 6.34 -6.93 28.90
N ALA A 61 6.38 -5.95 27.99
CA ALA A 61 6.35 -6.19 26.55
C ALA A 61 7.44 -7.17 26.07
N GLY A 62 8.56 -7.32 26.79
CA GLY A 62 9.64 -8.25 26.43
C GLY A 62 9.26 -9.73 26.42
N SER A 63 8.22 -10.15 27.15
CA SER A 63 7.78 -11.55 27.23
C SER A 63 6.46 -11.83 26.52
N ARG A 64 5.80 -10.82 25.94
CA ARG A 64 4.48 -10.94 25.31
C ARG A 64 4.42 -12.03 24.23
N TRP A 65 5.51 -12.26 23.51
CA TRP A 65 5.59 -13.30 22.49
C TRP A 65 5.55 -14.74 23.04
N MET A 66 5.79 -14.94 24.33
CA MET A 66 5.77 -16.27 24.97
C MET A 66 4.36 -16.78 25.27
N ASP A 67 3.34 -15.93 25.10
CA ASP A 67 1.94 -16.31 25.29
C ASP A 67 1.49 -17.32 24.22
N GLU A 68 0.59 -18.25 24.57
CA GLU A 68 0.28 -19.50 23.84
C GLU A 68 -0.22 -19.36 22.37
N VAL A 69 -0.29 -18.15 21.81
CA VAL A 69 -0.85 -17.88 20.47
C VAL A 69 0.02 -16.90 19.64
N MET A 70 1.25 -16.59 20.08
CA MET A 70 2.08 -15.59 19.40
C MET A 70 3.20 -16.19 18.54
N LEU A 71 3.52 -15.51 17.44
CA LEU A 71 4.73 -15.79 16.66
C LEU A 71 5.97 -15.35 17.42
N GLU A 72 7.00 -16.21 17.40
CA GLU A 72 8.31 -15.90 17.95
C GLU A 72 9.05 -14.84 17.11
N PRO A 73 9.44 -13.68 17.68
CA PRO A 73 10.24 -12.69 16.97
C PRO A 73 11.66 -13.21 16.77
N THR A 74 12.27 -12.91 15.62
CA THR A 74 13.70 -13.21 15.39
C THR A 74 14.60 -12.46 16.38
N ILE A 75 14.23 -11.24 16.75
CA ILE A 75 14.95 -10.42 17.72
C ILE A 75 13.95 -9.73 18.63
N VAL A 76 14.15 -9.85 19.93
CA VAL A 76 13.44 -9.09 20.96
C VAL A 76 14.44 -8.21 21.69
N ILE A 77 14.25 -6.89 21.62
CA ILE A 77 15.13 -5.91 22.25
C ILE A 77 14.37 -5.22 23.37
N ILE A 78 14.76 -5.49 24.61
CA ILE A 78 14.08 -5.06 25.82
C ILE A 78 14.85 -3.89 26.43
N ASN A 79 14.13 -2.82 26.73
CA ASN A 79 14.65 -1.72 27.50
C ASN A 79 14.61 -2.05 29.00
N PRO A 80 15.76 -2.20 29.68
CA PRO A 80 15.78 -2.58 31.09
C PRO A 80 15.18 -1.53 32.02
N LYS A 81 15.00 -0.27 31.57
CA LYS A 81 14.48 0.82 32.41
C LYS A 81 12.95 0.84 32.51
N ASN A 82 12.24 0.56 31.42
CA ASN A 82 10.78 0.66 31.36
C ASN A 82 10.10 -0.62 30.88
N THR A 83 10.85 -1.69 30.60
CA THR A 83 10.38 -3.00 30.13
C THR A 83 9.67 -3.02 28.78
N HIS A 84 9.62 -1.88 28.09
CA HIS A 84 9.18 -1.78 26.70
C HIS A 84 10.10 -2.63 25.82
N ALA A 85 9.56 -3.10 24.69
CA ALA A 85 10.30 -3.99 23.82
C ALA A 85 10.12 -3.65 22.35
N LYS A 86 11.15 -3.97 21.57
CA LYS A 86 11.06 -3.97 20.11
C LYS A 86 11.14 -5.37 19.59
N TYR A 87 10.16 -5.71 18.76
CA TYR A 87 10.09 -7.01 18.10
C TYR A 87 10.51 -6.85 16.65
N LEU A 88 11.44 -7.67 16.20
CA LEU A 88 11.88 -7.73 14.82
C LEU A 88 11.64 -9.12 14.26
N PHE A 89 10.79 -9.20 13.23
CA PHE A 89 10.52 -10.42 12.49
C PHE A 89 11.31 -10.41 11.19
N GLU A 90 12.25 -11.34 11.03
CA GLU A 90 13.09 -11.48 9.84
C GLU A 90 12.31 -12.10 8.68
N LEU A 91 12.36 -11.46 7.52
CA LEU A 91 11.80 -11.97 6.29
C LEU A 91 12.82 -12.81 5.53
N LYS A 92 12.42 -14.02 5.11
CA LYS A 92 13.17 -14.87 4.16
C LYS A 92 13.47 -14.11 2.87
N ARG A 93 12.51 -13.29 2.40
CA ARG A 93 12.61 -12.45 1.20
C ARG A 93 12.36 -10.98 1.55
N PRO A 94 13.35 -10.09 1.39
CA PRO A 94 13.17 -8.68 1.72
C PRO A 94 12.23 -7.98 0.74
N VAL A 95 11.51 -6.97 1.24
CA VAL A 95 10.69 -6.06 0.42
C VAL A 95 11.49 -4.80 0.12
N TYR A 96 11.58 -4.43 -1.15
CA TYR A 96 12.32 -3.25 -1.57
C TYR A 96 11.39 -2.03 -1.71
N PHE A 97 11.77 -0.93 -1.07
CA PHE A 97 11.09 0.36 -1.11
C PHE A 97 11.77 1.29 -2.12
N PRO A 98 11.10 2.38 -2.57
CA PRO A 98 11.74 3.42 -3.36
C PRO A 98 12.92 4.06 -2.62
N LEU A 99 13.85 4.66 -3.37
CA LEU A 99 14.92 5.47 -2.78
C LEU A 99 14.34 6.72 -2.12
N ALA A 100 15.08 7.29 -1.17
CA ALA A 100 14.65 8.47 -0.41
C ALA A 100 14.41 9.72 -1.29
N ASP A 101 15.01 9.78 -2.48
CA ASP A 101 14.80 10.84 -3.48
C ASP A 101 13.57 10.58 -4.39
N GLY A 102 12.75 9.59 -4.05
CA GLY A 102 11.55 9.23 -4.79
C GLY A 102 11.82 8.45 -6.08
N ARG A 103 13.08 8.15 -6.42
CA ARG A 103 13.39 7.29 -7.56
C ARG A 103 12.92 5.87 -7.29
N LYS A 104 12.09 5.37 -8.18
CA LYS A 104 11.55 4.01 -8.15
C LYS A 104 12.09 3.24 -9.34
N ALA A 105 12.83 2.17 -9.07
CA ALA A 105 13.20 1.23 -10.13
C ALA A 105 11.98 0.41 -10.56
N ASN A 106 11.90 0.06 -11.85
CA ASN A 106 10.75 -0.65 -12.44
C ASN A 106 10.47 -2.03 -11.80
N TRP A 107 11.50 -2.65 -11.21
CA TRP A 107 11.39 -3.94 -10.53
C TRP A 107 10.80 -3.84 -9.10
N ILE A 108 10.60 -2.63 -8.56
CA ILE A 108 9.99 -2.43 -7.24
C ILE A 108 8.47 -2.63 -7.30
N SER A 109 7.99 -3.69 -6.64
CA SER A 109 6.57 -4.05 -6.59
C SER A 109 5.79 -3.22 -5.57
N GLN A 110 4.90 -2.36 -6.07
CA GLN A 110 3.96 -1.60 -5.23
C GLN A 110 2.96 -2.51 -4.51
N LYS A 111 2.62 -3.67 -5.10
CA LYS A 111 1.78 -4.68 -4.44
C LYS A 111 2.50 -5.26 -3.22
N ALA A 112 3.80 -5.54 -3.34
CA ALA A 112 4.60 -6.06 -2.22
C ALA A 112 4.75 -5.02 -1.10
N ILE A 113 5.00 -3.75 -1.43
CA ILE A 113 5.08 -2.66 -0.44
C ILE A 113 3.75 -2.52 0.32
N ARG A 114 2.62 -2.47 -0.40
CA ARG A 114 1.29 -2.40 0.24
C ARG A 114 1.02 -3.62 1.12
N PHE A 115 1.39 -4.80 0.66
CA PHE A 115 1.22 -6.02 1.45
C PHE A 115 2.08 -5.99 2.71
N PHE A 116 3.35 -5.57 2.62
CA PHE A 116 4.24 -5.39 3.76
C PHE A 116 3.67 -4.41 4.80
N ASN A 117 3.20 -3.24 4.34
CA ASN A 117 2.63 -2.24 5.23
C ASN A 117 1.35 -2.73 5.92
N ASN A 118 0.50 -3.46 5.19
CA ASN A 118 -0.71 -4.06 5.77
C ASN A 118 -0.38 -5.13 6.81
N VAL A 119 0.62 -5.99 6.53
CA VAL A 119 1.07 -7.01 7.48
C VAL A 119 1.62 -6.33 8.73
N ARG A 120 2.55 -5.39 8.57
CA ARG A 120 3.09 -4.62 9.70
C ARG A 120 1.97 -3.99 10.55
N ARG A 121 1.03 -3.26 9.93
CA ARG A 121 -0.05 -2.59 10.65
C ARG A 121 -0.98 -3.58 11.36
N GLY A 122 -1.28 -4.71 10.74
CA GLY A 122 -2.05 -5.76 11.39
C GLY A 122 -1.32 -6.36 12.59
N MET A 123 0.01 -6.50 12.52
CA MET A 123 0.82 -6.91 13.66
C MET A 123 0.86 -5.84 14.77
N ASP A 124 0.95 -4.55 14.42
CA ASP A 124 0.82 -3.45 15.40
C ASP A 124 -0.53 -3.56 16.15
N VAL A 125 -1.64 -3.86 15.46
CA VAL A 125 -2.95 -4.05 16.12
C VAL A 125 -2.97 -5.28 17.04
N VAL A 126 -2.41 -6.41 16.60
CA VAL A 126 -2.41 -7.67 17.37
C VAL A 126 -1.53 -7.58 18.62
N LEU A 127 -0.40 -6.88 18.51
CA LEU A 127 0.61 -6.76 19.56
C LEU A 127 0.52 -5.47 20.37
N ASP A 128 -0.50 -4.65 20.12
CA ASP A 128 -0.68 -3.31 20.71
C ASP A 128 0.57 -2.42 20.56
N GLY A 129 1.12 -2.42 19.34
CA GLY A 129 2.30 -1.66 18.97
C GLY A 129 2.01 -0.20 18.62
N ASP A 130 3.06 0.63 18.70
CA ASP A 130 2.99 2.04 18.30
C ASP A 130 2.76 2.18 16.78
N HIS A 131 1.58 2.67 16.43
CA HIS A 131 1.16 2.91 15.05
C HIS A 131 1.96 4.03 14.35
N GLY A 132 2.49 4.98 15.13
CA GLY A 132 3.33 6.08 14.64
C GLY A 132 4.79 5.67 14.40
N TYR A 133 5.22 4.52 14.92
CA TYR A 133 6.56 4.03 14.71
C TYR A 133 6.82 3.74 13.23
N THR A 134 8.03 4.04 12.75
CA THR A 134 8.38 3.89 11.32
C THR A 134 9.31 2.72 11.04
N GLY A 135 9.85 2.06 12.07
CA GLY A 135 10.81 0.96 11.89
C GLY A 135 12.16 1.36 11.29
N ASN A 136 12.48 2.67 11.25
CA ASN A 136 13.74 3.15 10.64
C ASN A 136 14.92 3.12 11.59
N ALA A 137 14.67 3.42 12.87
CA ALA A 137 15.68 3.49 13.92
C ALA A 137 15.28 2.55 15.05
N ILE A 138 16.20 1.67 15.45
CA ILE A 138 15.97 0.71 16.52
C ILE A 138 17.00 0.91 17.63
N ASN A 139 16.70 0.32 18.79
CA ASN A 139 17.70 0.04 19.80
C ASN A 139 18.69 -0.96 19.18
N ASN A 140 19.98 -0.72 19.31
CA ASN A 140 21.00 -1.53 18.68
C ASN A 140 21.15 -2.87 19.42
N PRO A 141 20.80 -4.02 18.82
CA PRO A 141 20.79 -5.30 19.53
C PRO A 141 22.20 -5.83 19.87
N PHE A 142 23.26 -5.17 19.41
CA PHE A 142 24.65 -5.50 19.78
C PHE A 142 25.19 -4.67 20.94
N HIS A 143 24.44 -3.66 21.41
CA HIS A 143 24.89 -2.78 22.47
C HIS A 143 24.44 -3.30 23.85
N ASP A 144 25.39 -3.42 24.79
CA ASP A 144 25.19 -4.02 26.12
C ASP A 144 24.13 -3.33 27.00
N HIS A 145 23.75 -2.09 26.66
CA HIS A 145 22.68 -1.37 27.35
C HIS A 145 21.31 -2.04 27.23
N TRP A 146 21.07 -2.79 26.16
CA TRP A 146 19.78 -3.44 25.92
C TRP A 146 19.85 -4.92 26.30
N LYS A 147 18.73 -5.45 26.81
CA LYS A 147 18.58 -6.90 26.95
C LYS A 147 18.03 -7.45 25.65
N VAL A 148 18.69 -8.44 25.07
CA VAL A 148 18.35 -8.94 23.74
C VAL A 148 18.15 -10.44 23.77
N HIS A 149 17.06 -10.87 23.18
CA HIS A 149 16.78 -12.28 22.90
C HIS A 149 16.82 -12.51 21.38
N TRP A 150 17.54 -13.55 20.97
CA TRP A 150 17.74 -13.90 19.56
C TRP A 150 17.15 -15.28 19.31
N CYS A 151 16.27 -15.38 18.32
CA CYS A 151 15.67 -16.63 17.88
C CYS A 151 16.03 -16.89 16.42
N ASP A 152 16.44 -18.11 16.09
CA ASP A 152 16.85 -18.48 14.74
C ASP A 152 15.65 -18.83 13.86
N VAL A 153 14.75 -17.86 13.68
CA VAL A 153 13.49 -17.99 12.93
C VAL A 153 13.40 -16.93 11.83
N GLN A 154 12.81 -17.32 10.70
CA GLN A 154 12.55 -16.44 9.56
C GLN A 154 11.17 -16.75 8.97
N TYR A 155 10.53 -15.73 8.42
CA TYR A 155 9.17 -15.82 7.91
C TYR A 155 9.07 -15.38 6.45
N ASP A 156 8.18 -16.01 5.70
CA ASP A 156 7.61 -15.40 4.52
C ASP A 156 6.59 -14.36 4.95
N LEU A 157 6.48 -13.27 4.19
CA LEU A 157 5.53 -12.20 4.49
C LEU A 157 4.07 -12.70 4.49
N GLN A 158 3.79 -13.77 3.72
CA GLN A 158 2.51 -14.45 3.71
C GLN A 158 2.24 -15.19 5.03
N GLU A 159 3.25 -15.88 5.59
CA GLU A 159 3.13 -16.57 6.87
C GLU A 159 2.76 -15.56 7.98
N LEU A 160 3.48 -14.42 8.06
CA LEU A 160 3.14 -13.35 9.02
C LEU A 160 1.72 -12.79 8.83
N SER A 161 1.18 -12.81 7.61
CA SER A 161 -0.15 -12.29 7.33
C SER A 161 -1.28 -13.18 7.87
N GLU A 162 -1.02 -14.47 8.08
CA GLU A 162 -2.01 -15.44 8.57
C GLU A 162 -2.27 -15.28 10.07
N PHE A 163 -1.35 -14.66 10.81
CA PHE A 163 -1.47 -14.36 12.24
C PHE A 163 -2.23 -13.06 12.52
N ILE A 164 -2.54 -12.30 11.47
CA ILE A 164 -3.35 -11.10 11.60
C ILE A 164 -4.80 -11.57 11.47
N PRO A 165 -5.65 -11.39 12.51
CA PRO A 165 -7.06 -11.68 12.39
C PRO A 165 -7.57 -10.97 11.14
N TYR A 166 -8.54 -11.57 10.43
CA TYR A 166 -9.12 -10.95 9.24
C TYR A 166 -9.88 -9.69 9.68
N VAL A 167 -9.16 -8.61 9.95
CA VAL A 167 -9.71 -7.28 10.08
C VAL A 167 -10.31 -7.08 8.71
N HIS A 168 -11.64 -6.93 8.67
CA HIS A 168 -12.27 -6.40 7.48
C HIS A 168 -11.35 -5.27 7.03
N LYS A 169 -10.95 -5.31 5.75
CA LYS A 169 -10.61 -4.04 5.11
C LYS A 169 -11.87 -3.22 5.32
N GLU A 170 -11.90 -2.43 6.39
CA GLU A 170 -12.35 -1.07 6.23
C GLU A 170 -11.58 -0.63 5.00
N TYR A 171 -12.29 -0.65 3.89
CA TYR A 171 -12.06 0.33 2.86
C TYR A 171 -12.13 1.64 3.63
N VAL A 172 -10.99 2.05 4.21
CA VAL A 172 -10.70 3.45 4.44
C VAL A 172 -11.02 4.02 3.09
N GLN A 173 -12.14 4.76 3.03
CA GLN A 173 -12.48 5.48 1.82
C GLN A 173 -11.19 6.19 1.46
N VAL A 174 -10.75 6.08 0.20
CA VAL A 174 -9.49 6.69 -0.26
C VAL A 174 -9.52 8.23 -0.08
N ASP A 175 -10.66 8.75 0.37
CA ASP A 175 -10.90 10.12 0.77
C ASP A 175 -10.59 10.45 2.24
N ASP A 176 -10.49 9.47 3.16
CA ASP A 176 -10.09 9.67 4.57
C ASP A 176 -8.58 9.48 4.80
N GLU A 177 -7.76 9.87 3.83
CA GLU A 177 -6.36 10.13 4.15
C GLU A 177 -6.33 11.39 5.04
N VAL A 178 -6.30 11.20 6.36
CA VAL A 178 -6.01 12.29 7.30
C VAL A 178 -4.57 12.71 7.04
N TYR A 179 -4.39 13.79 6.28
CA TYR A 179 -3.08 14.36 6.03
C TYR A 179 -2.69 15.24 7.21
N GLU A 180 -1.47 15.06 7.71
CA GLU A 180 -0.90 15.94 8.75
C GLU A 180 -0.73 17.36 8.20
N GLY A 181 -1.70 18.23 8.45
CA GLY A 181 -1.65 19.67 8.16
C GLY A 181 -2.51 20.10 6.97
N ARG A 182 -3.12 21.30 7.09
CA ARG A 182 -4.04 21.89 6.10
C ARG A 182 -3.42 22.06 4.71
N GLU A 183 -2.13 22.42 4.64
CA GLU A 183 -1.39 22.51 3.36
C GLU A 183 -1.34 21.15 2.65
N LYS A 184 -1.02 20.09 3.37
CA LYS A 184 -0.97 18.73 2.81
C LYS A 184 -2.37 18.31 2.38
N THR A 185 -3.40 18.53 3.21
CA THR A 185 -4.80 18.24 2.85
C THR A 185 -5.20 18.94 1.55
N MET A 186 -4.93 20.24 1.43
CA MET A 186 -5.17 21.02 0.22
C MET A 186 -4.40 20.48 -0.99
N PHE A 187 -3.09 20.22 -0.84
CA PHE A 187 -2.28 19.65 -1.91
C PHE A 187 -2.84 18.32 -2.41
N HIS A 188 -3.16 17.41 -1.49
CA HIS A 188 -3.67 16.09 -1.82
C HIS A 188 -5.07 16.15 -2.44
N HIS A 189 -5.95 16.99 -1.93
CA HIS A 189 -7.28 17.20 -2.51
C HIS A 189 -7.19 17.77 -3.94
N CYS A 190 -6.52 18.92 -4.11
CA CYS A 190 -6.46 19.62 -5.39
C CYS A 190 -5.72 18.81 -6.47
N ARG A 191 -4.61 18.14 -6.14
CA ARG A 191 -3.85 17.35 -7.12
C ARG A 191 -4.70 16.23 -7.74
N LYS A 192 -5.53 15.55 -6.91
CA LYS A 192 -6.41 14.46 -7.32
C LYS A 192 -7.47 14.94 -8.33
N LEU A 193 -7.98 16.17 -8.18
CA LEU A 193 -8.91 16.81 -9.13
C LEU A 193 -8.23 17.28 -10.43
N LEU A 194 -6.97 17.67 -10.34
CA LEU A 194 -6.22 18.32 -11.42
C LEU A 194 -5.51 17.32 -12.35
N TYR A 195 -5.05 16.18 -11.84
CA TYR A 195 -4.36 15.18 -12.66
C TYR A 195 -5.12 14.75 -13.93
N PRO A 196 -6.43 14.46 -13.91
CA PRO A 196 -7.15 14.10 -15.13
C PRO A 196 -7.24 15.23 -16.16
N LYS A 197 -7.09 16.49 -15.73
CA LYS A 197 -7.34 17.66 -16.56
C LYS A 197 -6.12 18.14 -17.33
N VAL A 198 -4.89 17.90 -16.83
CA VAL A 198 -3.65 18.47 -17.42
C VAL A 198 -3.49 18.14 -18.91
N LYS A 199 -3.96 16.97 -19.36
CA LYS A 199 -3.89 16.54 -20.76
C LYS A 199 -4.77 17.35 -21.71
N ASN A 200 -5.74 18.09 -21.18
CA ASN A 200 -6.64 18.94 -21.96
C ASN A 200 -6.06 20.33 -22.23
N TYR A 201 -4.87 20.65 -21.69
CA TYR A 201 -4.24 21.95 -21.82
C TYR A 201 -3.02 21.85 -22.76
N SER A 202 -2.95 22.78 -23.71
CA SER A 202 -1.89 22.86 -24.72
C SER A 202 -0.70 23.71 -24.29
N ASP A 203 -0.90 24.66 -23.36
CA ASP A 203 0.10 25.61 -22.91
C ASP A 203 0.21 25.66 -21.37
N PHE A 204 1.39 26.01 -20.88
CA PHE A 204 1.71 25.99 -19.45
C PHE A 204 0.94 27.05 -18.66
N ASP A 205 0.73 28.24 -19.25
CA ASP A 205 0.12 29.37 -18.56
C ASP A 205 -1.39 29.18 -18.37
N SER A 206 -2.09 28.62 -19.37
CA SER A 206 -3.49 28.23 -19.23
C SER A 206 -3.65 27.10 -18.22
N TRP A 207 -2.71 26.15 -18.19
CA TRP A 207 -2.68 25.10 -17.17
C TRP A 207 -2.49 25.68 -15.77
N LYS A 208 -1.49 26.55 -15.58
CA LYS A 208 -1.22 27.23 -14.31
C LYS A 208 -2.45 28.00 -13.82
N THR A 209 -3.10 28.76 -14.71
CA THR A 209 -4.33 29.51 -14.41
C THR A 209 -5.45 28.58 -13.93
N ALA A 210 -5.61 27.41 -14.56
CA ALA A 210 -6.60 26.42 -14.15
C ALA A 210 -6.29 25.80 -12.78
N VAL A 211 -5.02 25.53 -12.49
CA VAL A 211 -4.57 25.06 -11.17
C VAL A 211 -4.82 26.13 -10.11
N GLU A 212 -4.43 27.37 -10.36
CA GLU A 212 -4.65 28.52 -9.48
C GLU A 212 -6.12 28.65 -9.10
N LYS A 213 -7.03 28.60 -10.09
CA LYS A 213 -8.47 28.66 -9.83
C LYS A 213 -8.93 27.56 -8.87
N VAL A 214 -8.52 26.31 -9.09
CA VAL A 214 -8.95 25.16 -8.27
C VAL A 214 -8.38 25.22 -6.85
N VAL A 215 -7.10 25.59 -6.71
CA VAL A 215 -6.46 25.63 -5.39
C VAL A 215 -6.92 26.82 -4.57
N LEU A 216 -7.07 28.01 -5.18
CA LEU A 216 -7.54 29.20 -4.48
C LEU A 216 -9.01 29.06 -4.04
N ASP A 217 -9.86 28.44 -4.87
CA ASP A 217 -11.25 28.15 -4.49
C ASP A 217 -11.32 27.24 -3.27
N TYR A 218 -10.52 26.16 -3.24
CA TYR A 218 -10.43 25.28 -2.07
C TYR A 218 -9.84 26.00 -0.85
N TYR A 219 -8.83 26.84 -1.04
CA TYR A 219 -8.22 27.63 0.02
C TYR A 219 -9.24 28.56 0.70
N HIS A 220 -10.02 29.31 -0.09
CA HIS A 220 -10.99 30.28 0.42
C HIS A 220 -12.20 29.63 1.08
N ASN A 221 -12.72 28.56 0.48
CA ASN A 221 -13.99 27.96 0.90
C ASN A 221 -13.82 26.87 1.96
N VAL A 222 -12.65 26.24 2.04
CA VAL A 222 -12.44 25.04 2.86
C VAL A 222 -11.20 25.17 3.74
N ALA A 223 -10.01 25.31 3.17
CA ALA A 223 -8.76 25.17 3.93
C ALA A 223 -8.58 26.23 5.03
N LYS A 224 -9.09 27.45 4.81
CA LYS A 224 -9.08 28.53 5.81
C LYS A 224 -9.95 28.25 7.04
N GLN A 225 -11.00 27.44 6.90
CA GLN A 225 -11.96 27.17 7.97
C GLN A 225 -11.57 25.93 8.80
N MET A 226 -10.56 25.18 8.35
CA MET A 226 -10.06 24.00 9.05
C MET A 226 -9.28 24.39 10.31
N GLU A 227 -9.53 23.67 11.42
CA GLU A 227 -8.75 23.79 12.65
C GLU A 227 -7.28 23.49 12.39
N GLY A 228 -6.40 24.25 13.04
CA GLY A 228 -4.96 24.13 12.86
C GLY A 228 -4.18 24.92 13.92
N ASP A 229 -2.90 24.64 13.99
CA ASP A 229 -1.93 25.21 14.93
C ASP A 229 -1.49 26.66 14.59
N HIS A 230 -1.80 27.15 13.39
CA HIS A 230 -1.52 28.53 12.94
C HIS A 230 -2.58 29.00 11.91
N GLU A 231 -2.43 30.17 11.29
CA GLU A 231 -3.30 30.59 10.17
C GLU A 231 -2.68 30.15 8.83
N LEU A 232 -3.47 29.52 7.94
CA LEU A 232 -3.00 29.15 6.61
C LEU A 232 -2.94 30.40 5.73
N THR A 233 -1.75 30.73 5.24
CA THR A 233 -1.48 31.93 4.45
C THR A 233 -1.70 31.71 2.96
N ILE A 234 -1.92 32.80 2.22
CA ILE A 234 -2.07 32.72 0.75
C ILE A 234 -0.78 32.28 0.06
N SER A 235 0.38 32.56 0.66
CA SER A 235 1.69 32.14 0.14
C SER A 235 1.81 30.61 0.10
N GLU A 236 1.30 29.92 1.12
CA GLU A 236 1.27 28.45 1.16
C GLU A 236 0.36 27.87 0.07
N ALA A 237 -0.77 28.52 -0.22
CA ALA A 237 -1.60 28.16 -1.37
C ALA A 237 -0.83 28.29 -2.70
N TYR A 238 -0.05 29.36 -2.87
CA TYR A 238 0.82 29.53 -4.05
C TYR A 238 1.96 28.49 -4.10
N CYS A 239 2.51 28.04 -2.97
CA CYS A 239 3.44 26.92 -2.92
C CYS A 239 2.79 25.63 -3.44
N VAL A 240 1.56 25.33 -3.01
CA VAL A 240 0.79 24.17 -3.48
C VAL A 240 0.48 24.28 -4.99
N ILE A 241 0.05 25.44 -5.47
CA ILE A 241 -0.16 25.74 -6.89
C ILE A 241 1.11 25.42 -7.68
N ASN A 242 2.25 25.98 -7.28
CA ASN A 242 3.52 25.78 -7.98
C ASN A 242 3.96 24.31 -7.99
N SER A 243 3.76 23.61 -6.88
CA SER A 243 4.07 22.19 -6.74
C SER A 243 3.23 21.34 -7.71
N ILE A 244 1.90 21.53 -7.71
CA ILE A 244 0.99 20.79 -8.58
C ILE A 244 1.29 21.11 -10.05
N THR A 245 1.33 22.40 -10.42
CA THR A 245 1.50 22.85 -11.80
C THR A 245 2.79 22.30 -12.42
N LYS A 246 3.93 22.45 -11.75
CA LYS A 246 5.23 22.00 -12.27
C LYS A 246 5.27 20.49 -12.41
N TRP A 247 4.80 19.77 -11.39
CA TRP A 247 4.87 18.31 -11.40
C TRP A 247 3.95 17.71 -12.46
N THR A 248 2.71 18.17 -12.57
CA THR A 248 1.76 17.61 -13.56
C THR A 248 2.18 17.95 -14.98
N TRP A 249 2.68 19.16 -15.24
CA TRP A 249 3.11 19.56 -16.57
C TRP A 249 4.27 18.71 -17.08
N ASN A 250 5.27 18.47 -16.22
CA ASN A 250 6.42 17.63 -16.54
C ASN A 250 6.04 16.14 -16.73
N LYS A 251 4.90 15.72 -16.19
CA LYS A 251 4.44 14.33 -16.20
C LYS A 251 3.27 14.05 -17.13
N LYS A 252 2.70 15.07 -17.80
CA LYS A 252 1.47 14.92 -18.60
C LYS A 252 1.61 13.88 -19.72
N ASP A 253 2.80 13.75 -20.29
CA ASP A 253 3.08 12.82 -21.40
C ASP A 253 3.67 11.47 -20.94
N ASP A 254 3.83 11.27 -19.63
CA ASP A 254 4.36 10.01 -19.08
C ASP A 254 3.33 8.87 -19.33
N PRO A 255 3.71 7.76 -19.98
CA PRO A 255 2.84 6.60 -20.16
C PRO A 255 2.28 6.05 -18.84
N ASN A 256 3.02 6.24 -17.74
CA ASN A 256 2.63 5.81 -16.40
C ASN A 256 1.79 6.84 -15.64
N PHE A 257 1.47 7.99 -16.24
CA PHE A 257 0.70 9.05 -15.57
C PHE A 257 -0.64 8.57 -15.03
N LYS A 258 -1.27 7.59 -15.73
CA LYS A 258 -2.52 6.93 -15.29
C LYS A 258 -2.41 6.28 -13.90
N GLN A 259 -1.21 5.89 -13.45
CA GLN A 259 -1.00 5.31 -12.12
C GLN A 259 -1.19 6.32 -10.98
N HIS A 260 -1.13 7.61 -11.28
CA HIS A 260 -1.32 8.69 -10.31
C HIS A 260 -2.77 9.18 -10.24
N MET A 261 -3.63 8.78 -11.19
CA MET A 261 -5.05 9.13 -11.21
C MET A 261 -5.85 8.30 -10.21
N TYR A 262 -6.96 8.86 -9.70
CA TYR A 262 -7.92 8.06 -8.93
C TYR A 262 -8.40 6.89 -9.77
N ASN A 263 -8.21 5.67 -9.27
CA ASN A 263 -8.83 4.50 -9.87
C ASN A 263 -10.32 4.52 -9.54
N ARG A 264 -11.13 5.17 -10.39
CA ARG A 264 -12.60 5.24 -10.27
C ARG A 264 -13.30 3.92 -10.61
N GLY A 265 -12.54 2.84 -10.74
CA GLY A 265 -13.02 1.56 -11.23
C GLY A 265 -13.41 1.62 -12.71
N VAL A 266 -13.66 0.45 -13.30
CA VAL A 266 -13.99 0.31 -14.73
C VAL A 266 -15.31 1.02 -15.10
N MET A 267 -16.16 1.28 -14.12
CA MET A 267 -17.44 1.96 -14.30
C MET A 267 -17.38 3.49 -14.17
N ASN A 268 -16.24 4.05 -13.77
CA ASN A 268 -16.04 5.50 -13.64
C ASN A 268 -17.12 6.21 -12.79
N LEU A 269 -17.57 5.58 -11.71
CA LEU A 269 -18.55 6.19 -10.80
C LEU A 269 -17.91 7.40 -10.10
N GLY A 270 -18.69 8.47 -9.91
CA GLY A 270 -18.26 9.65 -9.15
C GLY A 270 -18.04 9.34 -7.67
N SER A 271 -17.52 10.29 -6.89
CA SER A 271 -17.51 10.15 -5.42
C SER A 271 -18.95 10.07 -4.88
N ILE A 272 -19.14 9.45 -3.71
CA ILE A 272 -20.38 9.62 -2.95
C ILE A 272 -20.23 10.95 -2.20
N GLY A 273 -21.26 11.80 -2.18
CA GLY A 273 -21.21 13.06 -1.43
C GLY A 273 -21.16 12.79 0.07
N TYR A 274 -20.35 13.55 0.81
CA TYR A 274 -20.19 13.39 2.27
C TYR A 274 -21.40 13.89 3.07
N ASP A 275 -22.24 14.73 2.45
CA ASP A 275 -23.39 15.36 3.10
C ASP A 275 -24.65 14.46 3.06
N LEU A 276 -24.52 13.22 2.59
CA LEU A 276 -25.63 12.28 2.52
C LEU A 276 -25.91 11.71 3.92
N PRO A 277 -27.18 11.72 4.37
CA PRO A 277 -27.60 11.00 5.57
C PRO A 277 -27.21 9.51 5.49
N ASP A 278 -26.92 8.90 6.65
CA ASP A 278 -26.40 7.53 6.74
C ASP A 278 -27.27 6.49 6.00
N ASP A 279 -28.60 6.66 6.01
CA ASP A 279 -29.53 5.74 5.35
C ASP A 279 -29.49 5.88 3.82
N GLU A 280 -29.28 7.10 3.30
CA GLU A 280 -29.08 7.35 1.88
C GLU A 280 -27.70 6.89 1.40
N LEU A 281 -26.68 7.09 2.23
CA LEU A 281 -25.33 6.61 2.00
C LEU A 281 -25.33 5.07 1.82
N GLU A 282 -26.03 4.35 2.68
CA GLU A 282 -26.13 2.89 2.59
C GLU A 282 -26.91 2.42 1.36
N LYS A 283 -27.99 3.12 0.97
CA LYS A 283 -28.72 2.84 -0.27
C LYS A 283 -27.83 3.02 -1.51
N GLU A 284 -27.06 4.11 -1.55
CA GLU A 284 -26.16 4.41 -2.65
C GLU A 284 -25.01 3.39 -2.75
N ARG A 285 -24.44 2.97 -1.60
CA ARG A 285 -23.45 1.90 -1.54
C ARG A 285 -23.99 0.59 -2.12
N LYS A 286 -25.18 0.16 -1.70
CA LYS A 286 -25.84 -1.05 -2.24
C LYS A 286 -26.12 -0.94 -3.73
N HIS A 287 -26.59 0.22 -4.20
CA HIS A 287 -26.84 0.47 -5.61
C HIS A 287 -25.57 0.30 -6.45
N ARG A 288 -24.46 0.91 -6.03
CA ARG A 288 -23.16 0.82 -6.73
C ARG A 288 -22.58 -0.59 -6.73
N LEU A 289 -22.70 -1.33 -5.63
CA LEU A 289 -22.32 -2.74 -5.57
C LEU A 289 -23.12 -3.57 -6.58
N SER A 290 -24.43 -3.33 -6.69
CA SER A 290 -25.31 -3.98 -7.67
C SER A 290 -24.86 -3.66 -9.10
N LEU A 291 -24.60 -2.39 -9.43
CA LEU A 291 -24.09 -1.98 -10.73
C LEU A 291 -22.77 -2.70 -11.08
N GLY A 292 -21.85 -2.80 -10.12
CA GLY A 292 -20.61 -3.57 -10.24
C GLY A 292 -20.85 -5.05 -10.58
N ALA A 293 -21.76 -5.68 -9.85
CA ALA A 293 -22.15 -7.07 -10.09
C ALA A 293 -22.77 -7.27 -11.47
N HIS A 294 -23.65 -6.37 -11.91
CA HIS A 294 -24.26 -6.41 -13.25
C HIS A 294 -23.21 -6.28 -14.35
N TYR A 295 -22.28 -5.31 -14.23
CA TYR A 295 -21.20 -5.11 -15.20
C TYR A 295 -20.32 -6.35 -15.34
N VAL A 296 -19.84 -6.92 -14.21
CA VAL A 296 -19.00 -8.12 -14.20
C VAL A 296 -19.75 -9.32 -14.78
N ASN A 297 -21.04 -9.48 -14.44
CA ASN A 297 -21.84 -10.58 -14.96
C ASN A 297 -22.06 -10.47 -16.47
N GLN A 298 -22.34 -9.27 -16.98
CA GLN A 298 -22.49 -9.03 -18.42
C GLN A 298 -21.19 -9.33 -19.16
N LYS A 299 -20.05 -8.86 -18.65
CA LYS A 299 -18.74 -9.11 -19.25
C LYS A 299 -18.40 -10.60 -19.28
N ARG A 300 -18.64 -11.33 -18.19
CA ARG A 300 -18.46 -12.79 -18.10
C ARG A 300 -19.36 -13.53 -19.08
N THR A 301 -20.61 -13.09 -19.21
CA THR A 301 -21.60 -13.65 -20.16
C THR A 301 -21.11 -13.48 -21.60
N ASN A 302 -20.66 -12.27 -21.96
CA ASN A 302 -20.15 -11.97 -23.30
C ASN A 302 -18.86 -12.77 -23.62
N GLN A 303 -17.93 -12.86 -22.67
CA GLN A 303 -16.71 -13.67 -22.84
C GLN A 303 -17.02 -15.16 -23.01
N THR A 304 -17.97 -15.69 -22.25
CA THR A 304 -18.40 -17.08 -22.37
C THR A 304 -19.06 -17.32 -23.74
N ARG A 305 -19.91 -16.40 -24.18
CA ARG A 305 -20.53 -16.42 -25.50
C ARG A 305 -19.49 -16.42 -26.61
N GLN A 306 -18.51 -15.53 -26.55
CA GLN A 306 -17.45 -15.44 -27.56
C GLN A 306 -16.63 -16.73 -27.61
N LYS A 307 -16.20 -17.27 -26.47
CA LYS A 307 -15.51 -18.57 -26.40
C LYS A 307 -16.28 -19.71 -27.07
N ILE A 308 -17.61 -19.72 -26.93
CA ILE A 308 -18.44 -20.74 -27.57
C ILE A 308 -18.47 -20.52 -29.10
N LEU A 309 -18.61 -19.28 -29.56
CA LEU A 309 -18.60 -18.95 -30.99
C LEU A 309 -17.25 -19.29 -31.64
N ASP A 310 -16.14 -18.88 -31.03
CA ASP A 310 -14.79 -19.16 -31.52
C ASP A 310 -14.53 -20.67 -31.64
N ALA A 311 -15.00 -21.45 -30.66
CA ALA A 311 -14.91 -22.91 -30.69
C ALA A 311 -15.76 -23.51 -31.82
N ILE A 312 -16.97 -22.99 -32.05
CA ILE A 312 -17.84 -23.43 -33.15
C ILE A 312 -17.19 -23.12 -34.50
N GLU A 313 -16.63 -21.92 -34.68
CA GLU A 313 -15.93 -21.54 -35.91
C GLU A 313 -14.74 -22.44 -36.19
N THR A 314 -13.92 -22.70 -35.17
CA THR A 314 -12.77 -23.62 -35.26
C THR A 314 -13.23 -25.04 -35.65
N MET A 315 -14.30 -25.54 -35.05
CA MET A 315 -14.85 -26.85 -35.39
C MET A 315 -15.38 -26.92 -36.82
N LYS A 316 -16.04 -25.86 -37.30
CA LYS A 316 -16.52 -25.78 -38.69
C LYS A 316 -15.37 -25.73 -39.69
N ALA A 317 -14.31 -24.97 -39.39
CA ALA A 317 -13.11 -24.92 -40.22
C ALA A 317 -12.44 -26.30 -40.36
N ASN A 318 -12.48 -27.11 -39.30
CA ASN A 318 -11.94 -28.48 -39.29
C ASN A 318 -12.90 -29.53 -39.88
N GLY A 319 -14.06 -29.14 -40.39
CA GLY A 319 -15.07 -30.07 -40.94
C GLY A 319 -15.76 -30.95 -39.88
N GLU A 320 -15.69 -30.57 -38.60
CA GLU A 320 -16.23 -31.37 -37.50
C GLU A 320 -17.69 -31.01 -37.18
N LYS A 321 -18.49 -32.03 -36.85
CA LYS A 321 -19.86 -31.81 -36.33
C LYS A 321 -19.84 -31.05 -35.00
N VAL A 322 -20.58 -29.95 -34.95
CA VAL A 322 -20.77 -29.12 -33.75
C VAL A 322 -21.62 -29.87 -32.72
N THR A 323 -20.97 -30.39 -31.69
CA THR A 323 -21.64 -31.08 -30.58
C THR A 323 -21.24 -30.48 -29.25
N ARG A 324 -22.18 -30.47 -28.28
CA ARG A 324 -21.94 -29.91 -26.95
C ARG A 324 -20.75 -30.56 -26.24
N LYS A 325 -20.58 -31.89 -26.40
CA LYS A 325 -19.47 -32.65 -25.81
C LYS A 325 -18.12 -32.18 -26.36
N LYS A 326 -18.03 -31.92 -27.67
CA LYS A 326 -16.80 -31.38 -28.27
C LYS A 326 -16.55 -29.92 -27.87
N ILE A 327 -17.58 -29.08 -27.82
CA ILE A 327 -17.45 -27.70 -27.33
C ILE A 327 -16.91 -27.69 -25.88
N CYS A 328 -17.41 -28.58 -25.00
CA CYS A 328 -16.86 -28.75 -23.65
C CYS A 328 -15.35 -29.07 -23.68
N ASN A 329 -14.94 -30.02 -24.52
CA ASN A 329 -13.54 -30.44 -24.61
C ASN A 329 -12.62 -29.32 -25.13
N VAL A 330 -13.08 -28.54 -26.11
CA VAL A 330 -12.30 -27.45 -26.72
C VAL A 330 -12.22 -26.23 -25.80
N THR A 331 -13.32 -25.87 -25.13
CA THR A 331 -13.41 -24.62 -24.34
C THR A 331 -13.12 -24.79 -22.85
N GLY A 332 -13.16 -26.02 -22.34
CA GLY A 332 -13.13 -26.33 -20.91
C GLY A 332 -14.40 -25.93 -20.15
N LEU A 333 -15.47 -25.50 -20.84
CA LEU A 333 -16.72 -25.08 -20.20
C LEU A 333 -17.55 -26.30 -19.76
N GLY A 334 -18.10 -26.25 -18.55
CA GLY A 334 -19.00 -27.29 -18.04
C GLY A 334 -20.31 -27.41 -18.83
N GLN A 335 -20.88 -28.61 -18.87
CA GLN A 335 -22.11 -28.92 -19.61
C GLN A 335 -23.33 -28.09 -19.15
N SER A 336 -23.44 -27.82 -17.85
CA SER A 336 -24.48 -26.95 -17.27
C SER A 336 -24.38 -25.50 -17.78
N THR A 337 -23.16 -25.02 -18.04
CA THR A 337 -22.93 -23.70 -18.65
C THR A 337 -23.37 -23.68 -20.10
N LEU A 338 -23.03 -24.69 -20.90
CA LEU A 338 -23.48 -24.78 -22.30
C LEU A 338 -25.01 -24.87 -22.44
N ASN A 339 -25.71 -25.47 -21.48
CA ASN A 339 -27.17 -25.52 -21.48
C ASN A 339 -27.82 -24.13 -21.41
N ARG A 340 -27.18 -23.17 -20.72
CA ARG A 340 -27.63 -21.77 -20.68
C ARG A 340 -27.47 -21.05 -22.02
N TYR A 341 -26.59 -21.54 -22.90
CA TYR A 341 -26.34 -21.01 -24.24
C TYR A 341 -26.84 -21.94 -25.36
N LYS A 342 -27.84 -22.80 -25.06
CA LYS A 342 -28.36 -23.81 -26.00
C LYS A 342 -28.86 -23.23 -27.33
N SER A 343 -29.43 -22.02 -27.31
CA SER A 343 -29.92 -21.32 -28.50
C SER A 343 -28.79 -21.01 -29.48
N ILE A 344 -27.67 -20.48 -28.98
CA ILE A 344 -26.49 -20.17 -29.78
C ILE A 344 -25.93 -21.43 -30.43
N ILE A 345 -25.80 -22.51 -29.66
CA ILE A 345 -25.26 -23.77 -30.16
C ILE A 345 -26.18 -24.39 -31.22
N ASN A 346 -27.50 -24.34 -31.01
CA ASN A 346 -28.46 -24.91 -31.94
C ASN A 346 -28.52 -24.14 -33.28
N ASN A 347 -28.26 -22.82 -33.28
CA ASN A 347 -28.22 -22.02 -34.50
C ASN A 347 -27.00 -22.32 -35.40
N HIS A 348 -26.01 -23.06 -34.90
CA HIS A 348 -24.80 -23.39 -35.64
C HIS A 348 -24.53 -24.89 -35.78
N LYS A 349 -25.49 -25.73 -35.37
CA LYS A 349 -25.56 -27.14 -35.77
C LYS A 349 -26.01 -27.23 -37.22
#